data_AF-A0A6A5KL64-F1
#
_entry.id   AF-A0A6A5KL64-F1
#
_cell.length_a   1.000
_cell.length_b   1.000
_cell.length_c   1.000
_cell.angle_alpha   90.00
_cell.angle_beta   90.00
_cell.angle_gamma   90.00
#
_symmetry.space_group_name_H-M   'P 1'
#
loop_
_entity.id
_entity.type
_entity.pdbx_description
1 polymer ?
#
loop_
_entity_poly.entity_id
_entity_poly.type
_entity_poly.pdbx_seq_one_letter_code
_entity_poly.pdbx_strand_id
1 'polypeptide(L)'
;MATLVSPEPYAPFMTSPRIPVELVLKTIQHLPFQDGNQIATLRTAHPRLRALFTNYEHSIAKHFMKNELRHAQTDFPCHETRLSVDWLATCVKSYDTVDEVMHALCSPHNNHAIPRHNIPLANAGLLLLYRLAAQDSHAHKLTYLTTLPNDALTALYLTLHHATLTARYTGSGWINQRSYGRFMDANQISLRTDLEFSFVEAVLCSADGPALILDTLLGRPCAEITLLNVYHECGTRDWAWPCWGDGKGEFEPPRTQGPVREVRGGSTLYSCLLEGLARGLGCGIEGVRGKVEERLAERGSGIAWLSLEGKARLLLGLDVDV
;
A
#
# COMPACT_ATOMS: atom_id res chain seq x y z
N MET A 1 -20.60 -59.55 -15.59
CA MET A 1 -19.73 -59.33 -14.42
C MET A 1 -18.77 -58.21 -14.74
N ALA A 2 -19.08 -56.98 -14.32
CA ALA A 2 -18.22 -55.83 -14.50
C ALA A 2 -17.22 -55.80 -13.33
N THR A 3 -15.95 -55.99 -13.61
CA THR A 3 -14.87 -55.74 -12.65
C THR A 3 -14.81 -54.24 -12.37
N LEU A 4 -15.25 -53.86 -11.18
CA LEU A 4 -14.98 -52.56 -10.58
C LEU A 4 -13.45 -52.41 -10.49
N VAL A 5 -12.91 -51.52 -11.31
CA VAL A 5 -11.53 -51.04 -11.19
C VAL A 5 -11.39 -50.44 -9.80
N SER A 6 -10.51 -51.03 -8.99
CA SER A 6 -10.18 -50.53 -7.66
C SER A 6 -9.71 -49.08 -7.74
N PRO A 7 -10.17 -48.17 -6.86
CA PRO A 7 -9.55 -46.86 -6.77
C PRO A 7 -8.07 -47.05 -6.40
N GLU A 8 -7.21 -46.26 -7.03
CA GLU A 8 -5.76 -46.30 -6.94
C GLU A 8 -5.22 -46.57 -5.52
N PRO A 9 -4.11 -47.34 -5.35
CA PRO A 9 -3.57 -47.72 -4.04
C PRO A 9 -2.92 -46.56 -3.25
N TYR A 10 -2.95 -45.34 -3.78
CA TYR A 10 -2.33 -44.15 -3.18
C TYR A 10 -3.30 -43.36 -2.28
N ALA A 11 -4.19 -44.04 -1.56
CA ALA A 11 -4.87 -43.45 -0.41
C ALA A 11 -3.82 -42.94 0.61
N PRO A 12 -4.01 -41.74 1.18
CA PRO A 12 -3.03 -40.67 1.10
C PRO A 12 -1.89 -40.86 2.10
N PHE A 13 -0.65 -40.87 1.61
CA PHE A 13 0.57 -40.89 2.43
C PHE A 13 0.50 -39.86 3.58
N MET A 14 -0.02 -38.66 3.29
CA MET A 14 -0.08 -37.58 4.29
C MET A 14 -1.14 -37.77 5.39
N THR A 15 -2.14 -38.63 5.19
CA THR A 15 -3.24 -38.83 6.15
C THR A 15 -3.10 -40.13 6.95
N SER A 16 -2.27 -41.08 6.51
CA SER A 16 -2.08 -42.37 7.18
C SER A 16 -1.33 -42.27 8.52
N PRO A 17 -1.93 -42.66 9.66
CA PRO A 17 -1.33 -42.51 10.99
C PRO A 17 -0.03 -43.30 11.18
N ARG A 18 0.28 -44.24 10.27
CA ARG A 18 1.51 -45.05 10.29
C ARG A 18 2.75 -44.26 9.87
N ILE A 19 2.59 -43.12 9.21
CA ILE A 19 3.71 -42.31 8.74
C ILE A 19 4.10 -41.34 9.85
N PRO A 20 5.39 -41.22 10.23
CA PRO A 20 5.83 -40.25 11.22
C PRO A 20 5.45 -38.81 10.86
N VAL A 21 5.13 -38.01 11.88
CA VAL A 21 4.70 -36.61 11.73
C VAL A 21 5.79 -35.77 11.06
N GLU A 22 7.05 -36.07 11.36
CA GLU A 22 8.24 -35.40 10.86
C GLU A 22 8.37 -35.54 9.35
N LEU A 23 7.99 -36.71 8.79
CA LEU A 23 8.01 -36.91 7.33
C LEU A 23 6.92 -36.09 6.65
N VAL A 24 5.72 -36.03 7.25
CA VAL A 24 4.62 -35.20 6.71
C VAL A 24 4.99 -33.72 6.76
N LEU A 25 5.55 -33.24 7.88
CA LEU A 25 6.03 -31.86 8.00
C LEU A 25 7.13 -31.54 6.99
N LYS A 26 8.09 -32.46 6.80
CA LYS A 26 9.14 -32.32 5.79
C LYS A 26 8.52 -32.20 4.39
N THR A 27 7.53 -33.04 4.05
CA THR A 27 6.83 -32.95 2.76
C THR A 27 6.14 -31.59 2.59
N ILE A 28 5.40 -31.13 3.61
CA ILE A 28 4.72 -29.82 3.58
C ILE A 28 5.72 -28.69 3.35
N GLN A 29 6.87 -28.73 4.02
CA GLN A 29 7.94 -27.72 3.90
C GLN A 29 8.63 -27.68 2.53
N HIS A 30 8.52 -28.73 1.71
CA HIS A 30 9.08 -28.75 0.35
C HIS A 30 8.06 -28.32 -0.72
N LEU A 31 6.81 -28.09 -0.35
CA LEU A 31 5.83 -27.49 -1.26
C LEU A 31 6.20 -26.02 -1.48
N PRO A 32 6.01 -25.47 -2.69
CA PRO A 32 6.22 -24.05 -2.90
C PRO A 32 5.15 -23.26 -2.15
N PHE A 33 5.53 -22.18 -1.46
CA PHE A 33 4.57 -21.37 -0.72
C PHE A 33 3.60 -20.64 -1.65
N GLN A 34 4.13 -20.02 -2.73
CA GLN A 34 3.37 -19.20 -3.68
C GLN A 34 2.50 -18.17 -2.94
N ASP A 35 1.18 -18.25 -3.07
CA ASP A 35 0.16 -17.41 -2.42
C ASP A 35 -0.39 -18.03 -1.11
N GLY A 36 0.13 -19.16 -0.68
CA GLY A 36 -0.32 -19.90 0.50
C GLY A 36 -1.60 -20.71 0.30
N ASN A 37 -2.27 -20.65 -0.86
CA ASN A 37 -3.56 -21.31 -1.07
C ASN A 37 -3.47 -22.83 -0.99
N GLN A 38 -2.40 -23.41 -1.52
CA GLN A 38 -2.15 -24.85 -1.41
C GLN A 38 -1.99 -25.28 0.05
N ILE A 39 -1.24 -24.51 0.84
CA ILE A 39 -1.00 -24.77 2.25
C ILE A 39 -2.30 -24.62 3.06
N ALA A 40 -3.11 -23.60 2.76
CA ALA A 40 -4.42 -23.39 3.38
C ALA A 40 -5.41 -24.54 3.06
N THR A 41 -5.37 -25.05 1.83
CA THR A 41 -6.16 -26.22 1.42
C THR A 41 -5.73 -27.47 2.18
N LEU A 42 -4.42 -27.71 2.30
CA LEU A 42 -3.88 -28.84 3.07
C LEU A 42 -4.27 -28.78 4.55
N ARG A 43 -4.29 -27.58 5.15
CA ARG A 43 -4.71 -27.36 6.53
C ARG A 43 -6.14 -27.82 6.80
N THR A 44 -7.03 -27.75 5.81
CA THR A 44 -8.45 -28.09 5.95
C THR A 44 -8.82 -29.48 5.43
N ALA A 45 -7.98 -30.09 4.58
CA ALA A 45 -8.24 -31.34 3.88
C ALA A 45 -8.44 -32.57 4.79
N HIS A 46 -7.79 -32.63 5.96
CA HIS A 46 -7.89 -33.78 6.85
C HIS A 46 -7.66 -33.42 8.33
N PRO A 47 -8.38 -34.02 9.32
CA PRO A 47 -8.22 -33.69 10.75
C PRO A 47 -6.78 -33.83 11.26
N ARG A 48 -6.05 -34.83 10.77
CA ARG A 48 -4.64 -35.01 11.11
C ARG A 48 -3.78 -33.84 10.63
N LEU A 49 -3.94 -33.39 9.39
CA LEU A 49 -3.19 -32.26 8.85
C LEU A 49 -3.54 -30.99 9.61
N ARG A 50 -4.83 -30.78 9.90
CA ARG A 50 -5.29 -29.68 10.76
C ARG A 50 -4.55 -29.67 12.10
N ALA A 51 -4.47 -30.80 12.79
CA ALA A 51 -3.73 -30.92 14.05
C ALA A 51 -2.24 -30.62 13.89
N LEU A 52 -1.61 -31.03 12.77
CA LEU A 52 -0.22 -30.68 12.48
C LEU A 52 -0.02 -29.18 12.30
N PHE A 53 -0.88 -28.52 11.53
CA PHE A 53 -0.81 -27.07 11.39
C PHE A 53 -1.02 -26.39 12.74
N THR A 54 -2.03 -26.77 13.53
CA THR A 54 -2.25 -26.21 14.87
C THR A 54 -1.02 -26.34 15.79
N ASN A 55 -0.31 -27.47 15.72
CA ASN A 55 0.82 -27.73 16.61
C ASN A 55 2.17 -27.19 16.10
N TYR A 56 2.34 -27.05 14.79
CA TYR A 56 3.63 -26.75 14.15
C TYR A 56 3.60 -25.53 13.20
N GLU A 57 2.53 -24.72 13.23
CA GLU A 57 2.36 -23.56 12.34
C GLU A 57 3.59 -22.64 12.35
N HIS A 58 4.10 -22.29 13.52
CA HIS A 58 5.25 -21.41 13.64
C HIS A 58 6.50 -21.98 12.94
N SER A 59 6.77 -23.28 13.09
CA SER A 59 7.91 -23.95 12.45
C SER A 59 7.74 -24.02 10.94
N ILE A 60 6.51 -24.22 10.45
CA ILE A 60 6.18 -24.23 9.02
C ILE A 60 6.35 -22.83 8.43
N ALA A 61 5.76 -21.81 9.06
CA ALA A 61 5.87 -20.42 8.62
C ALA A 61 7.33 -19.93 8.63
N LYS A 62 8.09 -20.22 9.69
CA LYS A 62 9.51 -19.88 9.77
C LYS A 62 10.34 -20.53 8.66
N HIS A 63 9.99 -21.75 8.25
CA HIS A 63 10.64 -22.41 7.12
C HIS A 63 10.40 -21.67 5.80
N PHE A 64 9.14 -21.38 5.47
CA PHE A 64 8.78 -20.66 4.25
C PHE A 64 9.38 -19.26 4.20
N MET A 65 9.35 -18.54 5.33
CA MET A 65 9.97 -17.24 5.45
C MET A 65 11.48 -17.29 5.18
N LYS A 66 12.20 -18.27 5.73
CA LYS A 66 13.65 -18.38 5.53
C LYS A 66 14.03 -18.75 4.10
N ASN A 67 13.20 -19.55 3.42
CA ASN A 67 13.54 -20.10 2.12
C ASN A 67 13.02 -19.25 0.96
N GLU A 68 11.78 -18.77 1.03
CA GLU A 68 11.09 -18.07 -0.07
C GLU A 68 10.88 -16.58 0.25
N LEU A 69 10.47 -16.23 1.47
CA LEU A 69 10.06 -14.86 1.85
C LEU A 69 11.05 -14.18 2.81
N ARG A 70 12.34 -14.16 2.44
CA ARG A 70 13.46 -13.78 3.33
C ARG A 70 13.37 -12.37 3.91
N HIS A 71 12.72 -11.46 3.19
CA HIS A 71 12.63 -10.06 3.56
C HIS A 71 11.31 -9.69 4.24
N ALA A 72 10.35 -10.62 4.35
CA ALA A 72 9.00 -10.31 4.80
C ALA A 72 8.95 -9.69 6.21
N GLN A 73 9.82 -10.12 7.14
CA GLN A 73 9.90 -9.53 8.49
C GLN A 73 10.49 -8.12 8.51
N THR A 74 11.42 -7.84 7.59
CA THR A 74 11.99 -6.49 7.45
C THR A 74 11.01 -5.57 6.73
N ASP A 75 10.28 -6.06 5.75
CA ASP A 75 9.41 -5.27 4.89
C ASP A 75 8.07 -4.98 5.58
N PHE A 76 7.46 -5.98 6.24
CA PHE A 76 6.15 -5.86 6.87
C PHE A 76 6.23 -5.98 8.40
N PRO A 77 5.33 -5.29 9.13
CA PRO A 77 5.26 -5.43 10.58
C PRO A 77 4.79 -6.83 10.97
N CYS A 78 5.56 -7.51 11.81
CA CYS A 78 5.21 -8.80 12.39
C CYS A 78 5.69 -8.86 13.83
N HIS A 79 4.80 -9.20 14.75
CA HIS A 79 5.22 -9.66 16.07
C HIS A 79 5.63 -11.13 15.96
N GLU A 80 6.71 -11.55 16.62
CA GLU A 80 7.18 -12.94 16.54
C GLU A 80 6.11 -13.97 16.93
N THR A 81 5.23 -13.60 17.86
CA THR A 81 4.09 -14.41 18.30
C THR A 81 2.97 -14.54 17.27
N ARG A 82 2.99 -13.73 16.21
CA ARG A 82 2.00 -13.71 15.12
C ARG A 82 2.52 -14.32 13.81
N LEU A 83 3.75 -14.83 13.79
CA LEU A 83 4.31 -15.49 12.61
C LEU A 83 3.48 -16.76 12.29
N SER A 84 2.68 -16.66 11.25
CA SER A 84 1.68 -17.66 10.82
C SER A 84 1.70 -17.81 9.31
N VAL A 85 1.09 -18.89 8.82
CA VAL A 85 0.93 -19.13 7.37
C VAL A 85 0.05 -18.03 6.75
N ASP A 86 -1.01 -17.62 7.46
CA ASP A 86 -1.93 -16.60 6.99
C ASP A 86 -1.26 -15.21 6.92
N TRP A 87 -0.35 -14.89 7.86
CA TRP A 87 0.47 -13.67 7.77
C TRP A 87 1.38 -13.69 6.53
N LEU A 88 2.07 -14.81 6.26
CA LEU A 88 2.91 -14.93 5.06
C LEU A 88 2.12 -14.77 3.76
N ALA A 89 0.92 -15.37 3.69
CA ALA A 89 0.03 -15.22 2.53
C ALA A 89 -0.38 -13.74 2.34
N THR A 90 -0.62 -13.04 3.45
CA THR A 90 -0.88 -11.59 3.42
C THR A 90 0.33 -10.82 2.88
N CYS A 91 1.55 -11.15 3.31
CA CYS A 91 2.77 -10.53 2.80
C CYS A 91 2.94 -10.74 1.29
N VAL A 92 2.65 -11.94 0.77
CA VAL A 92 2.71 -12.22 -0.67
C VAL A 92 1.74 -11.32 -1.43
N LYS A 93 0.47 -11.27 -1.00
CA LYS A 93 -0.53 -10.39 -1.60
C LYS A 93 -0.10 -8.91 -1.55
N SER A 94 0.53 -8.49 -0.46
CA SER A 94 1.05 -7.13 -0.33
C SER A 94 2.21 -6.88 -1.29
N TYR A 95 3.12 -7.85 -1.50
CA TYR A 95 4.17 -7.75 -2.51
C TYR A 95 3.60 -7.70 -3.93
N ASP A 96 2.61 -8.53 -4.26
CA ASP A 96 1.94 -8.50 -5.57
C ASP A 96 1.33 -7.11 -5.83
N THR A 97 0.70 -6.53 -4.81
CA THR A 97 0.15 -5.16 -4.88
C THR A 97 1.26 -4.12 -5.10
N VAL A 98 2.40 -4.25 -4.41
CA VAL A 98 3.56 -3.37 -4.60
C VAL A 98 4.08 -3.48 -6.03
N ASP A 99 4.22 -4.69 -6.55
CA ASP A 99 4.73 -4.93 -7.89
C ASP A 99 3.78 -4.37 -8.96
N GLU A 100 2.47 -4.53 -8.80
CA GLU A 100 1.47 -3.94 -9.70
C GLU A 100 1.48 -2.40 -9.65
N VAL A 101 1.56 -1.80 -8.46
CA VAL A 101 1.66 -0.34 -8.32
C VAL A 101 2.97 0.15 -8.94
N MET A 102 4.10 -0.47 -8.61
CA MET A 102 5.41 -0.09 -9.16
C MET A 102 5.44 -0.27 -10.69
N HIS A 103 4.80 -1.30 -11.23
CA HIS A 103 4.65 -1.47 -12.66
C HIS A 103 3.96 -0.26 -13.31
N ALA A 104 2.88 0.24 -12.71
CA ALA A 104 2.19 1.43 -13.20
C ALA A 104 3.02 2.72 -13.01
N LEU A 105 3.65 2.92 -11.85
CA LEU A 105 4.43 4.12 -11.54
C LEU A 105 5.74 4.21 -12.33
N CYS A 106 6.31 3.08 -12.75
CA CYS A 106 7.55 3.03 -13.52
C CYS A 106 7.35 2.72 -15.01
N SER A 107 6.09 2.57 -15.45
CA SER A 107 5.77 2.25 -16.84
C SER A 107 6.33 3.31 -17.79
N PRO A 108 6.96 2.92 -18.91
CA PRO A 108 7.41 3.87 -19.93
C PRO A 108 6.24 4.62 -20.60
N HIS A 109 5.00 4.12 -20.45
CA HIS A 109 3.80 4.78 -20.93
C HIS A 109 3.23 5.81 -19.93
N ASN A 110 3.80 5.87 -18.71
CA ASN A 110 3.46 6.89 -17.74
C ASN A 110 4.29 8.16 -17.99
N ASN A 111 3.61 9.24 -18.35
CA ASN A 111 4.26 10.54 -18.62
C ASN A 111 4.97 11.12 -17.39
N HIS A 112 4.60 10.67 -16.20
CA HIS A 112 5.19 11.06 -14.92
C HIS A 112 5.84 9.86 -14.22
N ALA A 113 6.43 8.96 -15.01
CA ALA A 113 7.12 7.79 -14.49
C ALA A 113 8.23 8.16 -13.50
N ILE A 114 8.41 7.34 -12.47
CA ILE A 114 9.47 7.50 -11.49
C ILE A 114 10.84 7.34 -12.19
N PRO A 115 11.78 8.27 -12.01
CA PRO A 115 13.15 8.12 -12.52
C PRO A 115 13.81 6.84 -12.02
N ARG A 116 14.58 6.15 -12.87
CA ARG A 116 15.17 4.83 -12.56
C ARG A 116 15.96 4.78 -11.26
N HIS A 117 16.70 5.85 -10.95
CA HIS A 117 17.49 5.94 -9.73
C HIS A 117 16.66 6.06 -8.45
N ASN A 118 15.38 6.45 -8.56
CA ASN A 118 14.45 6.61 -7.44
C ASN A 118 13.48 5.43 -7.29
N ILE A 119 13.50 4.44 -8.19
CA ILE A 119 12.62 3.27 -8.14
C ILE A 119 12.76 2.51 -6.80
N PRO A 120 13.97 2.21 -6.31
CA PRO A 120 14.12 1.52 -5.02
C PRO A 120 13.58 2.34 -3.84
N LEU A 121 13.70 3.67 -3.89
CA LEU A 121 13.18 4.56 -2.86
C LEU A 121 11.65 4.59 -2.86
N ALA A 122 11.01 4.59 -4.02
CA ALA A 122 9.56 4.50 -4.13
C ALA A 122 9.02 3.14 -3.64
N ASN A 123 9.73 2.05 -3.94
CA ASN A 123 9.42 0.73 -3.39
C ASN A 123 9.46 0.76 -1.84
N ALA A 124 10.50 1.37 -1.25
CA ALA A 124 10.58 1.57 0.19
C ALA A 124 9.41 2.42 0.73
N GLY A 125 8.99 3.45 0.00
CA GLY A 125 7.82 4.26 0.34
C GLY A 125 6.52 3.47 0.38
N LEU A 126 6.27 2.55 -0.56
CA LEU A 126 5.10 1.66 -0.50
C LEU A 126 5.13 0.73 0.72
N LEU A 127 6.31 0.21 1.09
CA LEU A 127 6.47 -0.61 2.29
C LEU A 127 6.27 0.21 3.58
N LEU A 128 6.74 1.46 3.61
CA LEU A 128 6.46 2.40 4.71
C LEU A 128 4.96 2.70 4.83
N LEU A 129 4.22 2.76 3.71
CA LEU A 129 2.76 2.90 3.75
C LEU A 129 2.08 1.69 4.40
N TYR A 130 2.55 0.46 4.17
CA TYR A 130 2.04 -0.70 4.91
C TYR A 130 2.36 -0.63 6.41
N ARG A 131 3.54 -0.14 6.79
CA ARG A 131 3.91 0.07 8.20
C ARG A 131 3.06 1.14 8.89
N LEU A 132 2.74 2.21 8.16
CA LEU A 132 1.79 3.23 8.61
C LEU A 132 0.36 2.66 8.71
N ALA A 133 -0.06 1.87 7.73
CA ALA A 133 -1.39 1.26 7.69
C ALA A 133 -1.62 0.25 8.82
N ALA A 134 -0.57 -0.42 9.27
CA ALA A 134 -0.60 -1.32 10.43
C ALA A 134 -0.78 -0.61 11.78
N GLN A 135 -0.78 0.73 11.83
CA GLN A 135 -1.07 1.48 13.05
C GLN A 135 -2.59 1.57 13.27
N ASP A 136 -3.06 1.11 14.43
CA ASP A 136 -4.50 0.95 14.72
C ASP A 136 -5.29 2.27 14.85
N SER A 137 -4.62 3.40 15.14
CA SER A 137 -5.28 4.67 15.42
C SER A 137 -4.67 5.83 14.65
N HIS A 138 -5.49 6.85 14.36
CA HIS A 138 -5.02 8.09 13.75
C HIS A 138 -3.90 8.75 14.56
N ALA A 139 -4.01 8.73 15.90
CA ALA A 139 -2.97 9.26 16.78
C ALA A 139 -1.65 8.48 16.66
N HIS A 140 -1.69 7.14 16.56
CA HIS A 140 -0.49 6.33 16.33
C HIS A 140 0.13 6.59 14.95
N LYS A 141 -0.70 6.79 13.92
CA LYS A 141 -0.24 7.17 12.58
C LYS A 141 0.48 8.53 12.59
N LEU A 142 -0.10 9.53 13.26
CA LEU A 142 0.56 10.83 13.45
C LEU A 142 1.90 10.68 14.18
N THR A 143 1.91 10.00 15.33
CA THR A 143 3.14 9.76 16.10
C THR A 143 4.19 9.08 15.23
N TYR A 144 3.81 8.02 14.50
CA TYR A 144 4.72 7.32 13.59
C TYR A 144 5.33 8.28 12.56
N LEU A 145 4.51 9.06 11.84
CA LEU A 145 5.01 10.06 10.89
C LEU A 145 5.94 11.09 11.53
N THR A 146 5.63 11.58 12.73
CA THR A 146 6.51 12.55 13.42
C THR A 146 7.85 11.97 13.87
N THR A 147 7.93 10.66 14.07
CA THR A 147 9.16 9.97 14.48
C THR A 147 10.03 9.50 13.32
N LEU A 148 9.48 9.47 12.10
CA LEU A 148 10.23 9.04 10.93
C LEU A 148 11.31 10.07 10.56
N PRO A 149 12.48 9.60 10.12
CA PRO A 149 13.54 10.48 9.67
C PRO A 149 13.26 11.00 8.26
N ASN A 150 14.04 12.00 7.84
CA ASN A 150 13.76 12.75 6.61
C ASN A 150 13.78 11.88 5.35
N ASP A 151 14.65 10.88 5.29
CA ASP A 151 14.74 10.02 4.10
C ASP A 151 13.51 9.13 3.96
N ALA A 152 12.97 8.64 5.08
CA ALA A 152 11.73 7.85 5.10
C ALA A 152 10.52 8.72 4.71
N LEU A 153 10.43 9.94 5.24
CA LEU A 153 9.40 10.90 4.84
C LEU A 153 9.51 11.26 3.35
N THR A 154 10.74 11.37 2.82
CA THR A 154 11.00 11.64 1.41
C THR A 154 10.53 10.47 0.53
N ALA A 155 10.76 9.22 0.96
CA ALA A 155 10.28 8.02 0.28
C ALA A 155 8.76 7.95 0.22
N LEU A 156 8.07 8.25 1.34
CA LEU A 156 6.62 8.35 1.42
C LEU A 156 6.10 9.43 0.45
N TYR A 157 6.66 10.64 0.52
CA TYR A 157 6.25 11.74 -0.35
C TYR A 157 6.45 11.43 -1.83
N LEU A 158 7.63 10.92 -2.23
CA LEU A 158 7.91 10.53 -3.62
C LEU A 158 6.83 9.57 -4.13
N THR A 159 6.53 8.54 -3.34
CA THR A 159 5.55 7.50 -3.71
C THR A 159 4.15 8.09 -3.87
N LEU A 160 3.68 8.87 -2.89
CA LEU A 160 2.36 9.51 -2.91
C LEU A 160 2.25 10.53 -4.04
N HIS A 161 3.31 11.30 -4.29
CA HIS A 161 3.37 12.29 -5.35
C HIS A 161 3.24 11.65 -6.73
N HIS A 162 4.04 10.62 -7.02
CA HIS A 162 3.97 9.92 -8.30
C HIS A 162 2.67 9.10 -8.43
N ALA A 163 2.15 8.53 -7.35
CA ALA A 163 0.83 7.90 -7.35
C ALA A 163 -0.28 8.89 -7.72
N THR A 164 -0.25 10.09 -7.14
CA THR A 164 -1.22 11.17 -7.44
C THR A 164 -1.12 11.61 -8.89
N LEU A 165 0.10 11.86 -9.40
CA LEU A 165 0.30 12.22 -10.80
C LEU A 165 -0.17 11.12 -11.76
N THR A 166 0.14 9.87 -11.44
CA THR A 166 -0.27 8.73 -12.27
C THR A 166 -1.80 8.59 -12.26
N ALA A 167 -2.44 8.63 -11.09
CA ALA A 167 -3.91 8.61 -10.98
C ALA A 167 -4.56 9.77 -11.76
N ARG A 168 -3.98 10.97 -11.69
CA ARG A 168 -4.45 12.15 -12.42
C ARG A 168 -4.45 11.93 -13.94
N TYR A 169 -3.41 11.33 -14.51
CA TYR A 169 -3.26 11.27 -15.97
C TYR A 169 -3.66 9.93 -16.59
N THR A 170 -3.58 8.84 -15.84
CA THR A 170 -3.86 7.47 -16.34
C THR A 170 -5.00 6.77 -15.61
N GLY A 171 -5.40 7.23 -14.42
CA GLY A 171 -6.49 6.63 -13.65
C GLY A 171 -7.88 6.89 -14.22
N SER A 172 -8.91 6.80 -13.39
CA SER A 172 -10.29 7.16 -13.75
C SER A 172 -10.97 7.93 -12.63
N GLY A 173 -12.21 8.39 -12.87
CA GLY A 173 -13.01 9.09 -11.85
C GLY A 173 -12.63 10.56 -11.69
N TRP A 174 -13.05 11.16 -10.58
CA TRP A 174 -12.89 12.59 -10.31
C TRP A 174 -11.43 13.02 -10.16
N ILE A 175 -10.52 12.13 -9.77
CA ILE A 175 -9.09 12.45 -9.73
C ILE A 175 -8.48 12.62 -11.14
N ASN A 176 -9.08 12.01 -12.17
CA ASN A 176 -8.53 12.04 -13.52
C ASN A 176 -8.74 13.40 -14.21
N GLN A 177 -7.68 13.91 -14.85
CA GLN A 177 -7.65 15.18 -15.58
C GLN A 177 -8.73 15.28 -16.68
N ARG A 178 -9.11 14.16 -17.30
CA ARG A 178 -10.13 14.11 -18.37
C ARG A 178 -11.53 14.45 -17.86
N SER A 179 -11.79 14.27 -16.56
CA SER A 179 -13.08 14.57 -15.93
C SER A 179 -13.41 16.08 -15.94
N TYR A 180 -12.40 16.93 -16.08
CA TYR A 180 -12.55 18.40 -16.10
C TYR A 180 -12.59 18.99 -17.51
N GLY A 181 -12.43 18.16 -18.55
CA GLY A 181 -12.34 18.64 -19.93
C GLY A 181 -10.97 19.24 -20.30
N ARG A 182 -10.93 19.98 -21.41
CA ARG A 182 -9.69 20.47 -22.02
C ARG A 182 -9.09 21.69 -21.30
N PHE A 183 -9.94 22.55 -20.76
CA PHE A 183 -9.55 23.77 -20.05
C PHE A 183 -10.14 23.72 -18.66
N MET A 184 -9.35 24.12 -17.67
CA MET A 184 -9.82 24.25 -16.30
C MET A 184 -9.93 25.71 -15.91
N ASP A 185 -11.07 26.09 -15.33
CA ASP A 185 -11.19 27.35 -14.63
C ASP A 185 -10.57 27.28 -13.21
N ALA A 186 -10.57 28.40 -12.49
CA ALA A 186 -10.03 28.47 -11.14
C ALA A 186 -10.75 27.53 -10.14
N ASN A 187 -12.04 27.26 -10.36
CA ASN A 187 -12.84 26.39 -9.49
C ASN A 187 -12.50 24.92 -9.71
N GLN A 188 -12.38 24.50 -10.96
CA GLN A 188 -11.96 23.16 -11.35
C GLN A 188 -10.54 22.85 -10.89
N ILE A 189 -9.62 23.83 -11.03
CA ILE A 189 -8.26 23.71 -10.48
C ILE A 189 -8.31 23.50 -8.97
N SER A 190 -9.14 24.26 -8.28
CA SER A 190 -9.26 24.17 -6.83
C SER A 190 -9.87 22.84 -6.38
N LEU A 191 -10.96 22.38 -7.02
CA LEU A 191 -11.56 21.07 -6.74
C LEU A 191 -10.55 19.95 -6.96
N ARG A 192 -9.79 20.02 -8.05
CA ARG A 192 -8.75 19.02 -8.33
C ARG A 192 -7.70 19.01 -7.21
N THR A 193 -7.26 20.17 -6.73
CA THR A 193 -6.33 20.24 -5.59
C THR A 193 -6.94 19.62 -4.33
N ASP A 194 -8.21 19.89 -4.02
CA ASP A 194 -8.90 19.27 -2.88
C ASP A 194 -9.00 17.74 -3.02
N LEU A 195 -9.27 17.23 -4.23
CA LEU A 195 -9.34 15.80 -4.51
C LEU A 195 -7.97 15.12 -4.45
N GLU A 196 -6.91 15.77 -4.91
CA GLU A 196 -5.55 15.25 -4.79
C GLU A 196 -5.10 15.16 -3.34
N PHE A 197 -5.40 16.20 -2.55
CA PHE A 197 -5.22 16.16 -1.11
C PHE A 197 -5.99 15.00 -0.48
N SER A 198 -7.28 14.87 -0.84
CA SER A 198 -8.16 13.81 -0.31
C SER A 198 -7.68 12.42 -0.71
N PHE A 199 -7.12 12.25 -1.90
CA PHE A 199 -6.52 10.99 -2.34
C PHE A 199 -5.32 10.62 -1.48
N VAL A 200 -4.38 11.55 -1.28
CA VAL A 200 -3.20 11.29 -0.45
C VAL A 200 -3.61 11.00 0.99
N GLU A 201 -4.53 11.78 1.54
CA GLU A 201 -5.04 11.57 2.89
C GLU A 201 -5.76 10.22 3.02
N ALA A 202 -6.54 9.82 2.01
CA ALA A 202 -7.21 8.52 1.98
C ALA A 202 -6.19 7.37 1.98
N VAL A 203 -5.11 7.48 1.20
CA VAL A 203 -4.04 6.47 1.17
C VAL A 203 -3.35 6.35 2.53
N LEU A 204 -3.05 7.47 3.19
CA LEU A 204 -2.43 7.48 4.52
C LEU A 204 -3.38 6.96 5.62
N CYS A 205 -4.68 7.29 5.51
CA CYS A 205 -5.71 6.88 6.48
C CYS A 205 -6.14 5.42 6.31
N SER A 206 -6.06 4.85 5.10
CA SER A 206 -6.49 3.48 4.79
C SER A 206 -5.74 2.43 5.64
N ALA A 207 -6.41 1.31 5.89
CA ALA A 207 -5.81 0.10 6.47
C ALA A 207 -4.97 -0.69 5.44
N ASP A 208 -5.15 -0.40 4.15
CA ASP A 208 -4.40 -0.97 3.04
C ASP A 208 -4.10 0.14 2.02
N GLY A 209 -3.18 1.04 2.39
CA GLY A 209 -2.85 2.25 1.63
C GLY A 209 -2.44 1.94 0.18
N PRO A 210 -1.45 1.07 -0.06
CA PRO A 210 -1.03 0.69 -1.41
C PRO A 210 -2.15 0.04 -2.23
N ALA A 211 -3.04 -0.75 -1.64
CA ALA A 211 -4.19 -1.30 -2.38
C ALA A 211 -5.15 -0.20 -2.85
N LEU A 212 -5.34 0.88 -2.08
CA LEU A 212 -6.15 2.03 -2.55
C LEU A 212 -5.50 2.73 -3.75
N ILE A 213 -4.18 2.83 -3.79
CA ILE A 213 -3.45 3.34 -4.97
C ILE A 213 -3.75 2.44 -6.17
N LEU A 214 -3.57 1.13 -6.01
CA LEU A 214 -3.81 0.15 -7.08
C LEU A 214 -5.25 0.22 -7.58
N ASP A 215 -6.23 0.21 -6.68
CA ASP A 215 -7.65 0.28 -7.01
C ASP A 215 -8.00 1.57 -7.78
N THR A 216 -7.37 2.70 -7.41
CA THR A 216 -7.54 3.98 -8.12
C THR A 216 -6.95 3.91 -9.53
N LEU A 217 -5.78 3.31 -9.70
CA LEU A 217 -5.11 3.16 -10.99
C LEU A 217 -5.84 2.20 -11.92
N LEU A 218 -6.46 1.15 -11.37
CA LEU A 218 -7.31 0.20 -12.09
C LEU A 218 -8.73 0.71 -12.33
N GLY A 219 -9.09 1.86 -11.76
CA GLY A 219 -10.42 2.45 -11.88
C GLY A 219 -11.53 1.64 -11.21
N ARG A 220 -11.24 0.99 -10.09
CA ARG A 220 -12.22 0.23 -9.34
C ARG A 220 -13.21 1.17 -8.62
N PRO A 221 -14.52 0.89 -8.64
CA PRO A 221 -15.53 1.78 -8.03
C PRO A 221 -15.33 2.05 -6.53
N CYS A 222 -14.77 1.10 -5.79
CA CYS A 222 -14.47 1.26 -4.36
C CYS A 222 -13.47 2.39 -4.07
N ALA A 223 -12.52 2.63 -4.98
CA ALA A 223 -11.52 3.69 -4.83
C ALA A 223 -12.18 5.06 -4.90
N GLU A 224 -13.08 5.25 -5.87
CA GLU A 224 -13.81 6.49 -6.07
C GLU A 224 -14.71 6.81 -4.86
N ILE A 225 -15.41 5.80 -4.33
CA ILE A 225 -16.24 5.96 -3.14
C ILE A 225 -15.37 6.39 -1.95
N THR A 226 -14.21 5.75 -1.76
CA THR A 226 -13.28 6.08 -0.68
C THR A 226 -12.75 7.51 -0.82
N LEU A 227 -12.34 7.89 -2.03
CA LEU A 227 -11.88 9.24 -2.35
C LEU A 227 -12.96 10.29 -2.02
N LEU A 228 -14.19 10.08 -2.49
CA LEU A 228 -15.28 11.03 -2.29
C LEU A 228 -15.72 11.12 -0.82
N ASN A 229 -15.62 10.02 -0.06
CA ASN A 229 -15.84 10.05 1.38
C ASN A 229 -14.80 10.90 2.11
N VAL A 230 -13.51 10.74 1.78
CA VAL A 230 -12.44 11.57 2.38
C VAL A 230 -12.53 13.01 1.93
N TYR A 231 -12.90 13.26 0.68
CA TYR A 231 -13.19 14.61 0.17
C TYR A 231 -14.36 15.27 0.92
N HIS A 232 -15.41 14.52 1.24
CA HIS A 232 -16.50 15.01 2.07
C HIS A 232 -16.04 15.35 3.50
N GLU A 233 -15.09 14.58 4.06
CA GLU A 233 -14.61 14.76 5.43
C GLU A 233 -13.53 15.84 5.57
N CYS A 234 -12.66 16.00 4.56
CA CYS A 234 -11.45 16.83 4.65
C CYS A 234 -11.39 17.93 3.59
N GLY A 235 -12.37 17.98 2.68
CA GLY A 235 -12.48 19.05 1.70
C GLY A 235 -12.55 20.41 2.38
N THR A 236 -11.74 21.35 1.91
CA THR A 236 -11.64 22.67 2.53
C THR A 236 -12.79 23.61 2.16
N ARG A 237 -13.63 23.21 1.18
CA ARG A 237 -14.64 24.06 0.56
C ARG A 237 -16.02 23.45 0.63
N ASP A 238 -16.91 24.20 1.28
CA ASP A 238 -18.36 24.02 1.14
C ASP A 238 -18.79 24.67 -0.18
N TRP A 239 -18.96 23.86 -1.21
CA TRP A 239 -19.48 24.34 -2.49
C TRP A 239 -20.97 24.65 -2.32
N ALA A 240 -21.30 25.95 -2.20
CA ALA A 240 -22.68 26.39 -2.10
C ALA A 240 -23.47 25.99 -3.36
N TRP A 241 -24.65 25.38 -3.17
CA TRP A 241 -25.53 24.98 -4.26
C TRP A 241 -26.68 25.99 -4.44
N PRO A 242 -27.08 26.33 -5.69
CA PRO A 242 -26.47 25.93 -6.96
C PRO A 242 -25.06 26.51 -7.12
N CYS A 243 -24.15 25.67 -7.65
CA CYS A 243 -22.77 26.08 -7.89
C CYS A 243 -22.74 26.97 -9.13
N TRP A 244 -23.00 28.27 -8.91
CA TRP A 244 -22.80 29.40 -9.80
C TRP A 244 -23.17 29.16 -11.26
N GLY A 245 -24.41 29.52 -11.55
CA GLY A 245 -25.01 29.62 -12.87
C GLY A 245 -26.23 28.72 -13.00
N ASP A 246 -27.25 29.23 -13.69
CA ASP A 246 -28.52 28.53 -13.93
C ASP A 246 -28.48 27.74 -15.27
N GLY A 247 -27.29 27.57 -15.84
CA GLY A 247 -27.05 27.05 -17.18
C GLY A 247 -26.80 25.54 -17.20
N LYS A 248 -27.40 24.85 -18.18
CA LYS A 248 -27.00 23.47 -18.51
C LYS A 248 -25.53 23.45 -18.96
N GLY A 249 -24.69 22.69 -18.24
CA GLY A 249 -23.29 22.45 -18.61
C GLY A 249 -22.26 23.23 -17.78
N GLU A 250 -22.69 23.93 -16.74
CA GLU A 250 -21.79 24.56 -15.76
C GLU A 250 -21.20 23.53 -14.80
N PHE A 251 -20.07 23.89 -14.18
CA PHE A 251 -19.28 23.01 -13.34
C PHE A 251 -20.05 22.59 -12.08
N GLU A 252 -20.41 21.31 -12.00
CA GLU A 252 -20.99 20.71 -10.79
C GLU A 252 -19.95 19.84 -10.08
N PRO A 253 -19.50 20.22 -8.86
CA PRO A 253 -18.63 19.36 -8.07
C PRO A 253 -19.33 18.06 -7.66
N PRO A 254 -18.59 17.00 -7.32
CA PRO A 254 -19.17 15.74 -6.88
C PRO A 254 -20.06 15.96 -5.65
N ARG A 255 -21.31 15.51 -5.75
CA ARG A 255 -22.26 15.57 -4.65
C ARG A 255 -22.01 14.40 -3.72
N THR A 256 -21.58 14.70 -2.51
CA THR A 256 -21.38 13.72 -1.43
C THR A 256 -22.51 13.87 -0.41
N GLN A 257 -23.04 12.75 0.07
CA GLN A 257 -24.06 12.72 1.12
C GLN A 257 -23.54 11.85 2.26
N GLY A 258 -23.54 12.40 3.47
CA GLY A 258 -23.03 11.72 4.65
C GLY A 258 -23.45 12.47 5.93
N PRO A 259 -23.34 11.82 7.10
CA PRO A 259 -23.53 12.52 8.35
C PRO A 259 -22.50 13.65 8.45
N VAL A 260 -22.97 14.87 8.76
CA VAL A 260 -22.09 15.99 9.11
C VAL A 260 -21.26 15.56 10.32
N ARG A 261 -20.01 15.22 10.11
CA ARG A 261 -19.08 14.91 11.19
C ARG A 261 -18.46 16.23 11.65
N GLU A 262 -18.38 16.43 12.96
CA GLU A 262 -17.68 17.59 13.53
C GLU A 262 -16.31 17.73 12.88
N VAL A 263 -15.95 18.96 12.53
CA VAL A 263 -14.62 19.30 12.00
C VAL A 263 -13.59 18.60 12.88
N ARG A 264 -12.86 17.62 12.32
CA ARG A 264 -11.80 16.95 13.06
C ARG A 264 -10.79 18.03 13.45
N GLY A 265 -10.79 18.43 14.71
CA GLY A 265 -9.88 19.45 15.26
C GLY A 265 -8.42 18.99 15.37
N GLY A 266 -7.98 18.02 14.55
CA GLY A 266 -6.63 17.47 14.53
C GLY A 266 -5.96 17.67 13.17
N SER A 267 -4.62 17.68 13.13
CA SER A 267 -3.88 17.76 11.87
C SER A 267 -4.14 16.51 11.03
N THR A 268 -4.13 16.67 9.70
CA THR A 268 -4.24 15.53 8.78
C THR A 268 -2.91 14.80 8.70
N LEU A 269 -2.94 13.53 8.29
CA LEU A 269 -1.71 12.76 8.14
C LEU A 269 -0.81 13.37 7.07
N TYR A 270 -1.41 13.88 5.99
CA TYR A 270 -0.65 14.53 4.94
C TYR A 270 -0.04 15.86 5.38
N SER A 271 -0.75 16.69 6.15
CA SER A 271 -0.14 17.93 6.68
C SER A 271 1.01 17.61 7.63
N CYS A 272 0.87 16.58 8.47
CA CYS A 272 1.93 16.10 9.35
C CYS A 272 3.17 15.62 8.57
N LEU A 273 2.99 14.89 7.46
CA LEU A 273 4.07 14.47 6.57
C LEU A 273 4.81 15.68 5.98
N LEU A 274 4.06 16.67 5.47
CA LEU A 274 4.63 17.88 4.87
C LEU A 274 5.35 18.75 5.91
N GLU A 275 4.80 18.90 7.11
CA GLU A 275 5.45 19.61 8.22
C GLU A 275 6.75 18.96 8.66
N GLY A 276 6.78 17.62 8.72
CA GLY A 276 8.00 16.86 8.99
C GLY A 276 9.09 17.13 7.95
N LEU A 277 8.73 17.05 6.67
CA LEU A 277 9.63 17.36 5.56
C LEU A 277 10.09 18.82 5.57
N ALA A 278 9.18 19.76 5.80
CA ALA A 278 9.49 21.19 5.87
C ALA A 278 10.54 21.47 6.94
N ARG A 279 10.36 20.89 8.14
CA ARG A 279 11.33 20.98 9.23
C ARG A 279 12.68 20.38 8.85
N GLY A 280 12.67 19.20 8.24
CA GLY A 280 13.87 18.48 7.83
C GLY A 280 14.69 19.19 6.74
N LEU A 281 14.00 19.84 5.80
CA LEU A 281 14.59 20.54 4.67
C LEU A 281 14.87 22.02 4.97
N GLY A 282 14.48 22.51 6.15
CA GLY A 282 14.64 23.91 6.54
C GLY A 282 13.83 24.89 5.67
N CYS A 283 12.65 24.48 5.22
CA CYS A 283 11.77 25.30 4.37
C CYS A 283 10.33 25.38 4.93
N GLY A 284 9.49 26.22 4.32
CA GLY A 284 8.04 26.22 4.60
C GLY A 284 7.33 25.09 3.84
N ILE A 285 6.11 24.74 4.26
CA ILE A 285 5.29 23.67 3.63
C ILE A 285 5.17 23.86 2.11
N GLU A 286 4.93 25.10 1.65
CA GLU A 286 4.83 25.46 0.23
C GLU A 286 6.10 25.15 -0.58
N GLY A 287 7.26 25.16 0.10
CA GLY A 287 8.57 24.88 -0.51
C GLY A 287 8.96 23.40 -0.52
N VAL A 288 8.24 22.54 0.20
CA VAL A 288 8.57 21.11 0.34
C VAL A 288 8.65 20.43 -1.01
N ARG A 289 7.63 20.64 -1.86
CA ARG A 289 7.59 20.01 -3.18
C ARG A 289 8.83 20.32 -4.01
N GLY A 290 9.17 21.61 -4.15
CA GLY A 290 10.32 22.04 -4.94
C GLY A 290 11.63 21.50 -4.39
N LYS A 291 11.80 21.49 -3.06
CA LYS A 291 13.01 20.98 -2.41
C LYS A 291 13.17 19.46 -2.50
N VAL A 292 12.07 18.72 -2.38
CA VAL A 292 12.10 17.26 -2.55
C VAL A 292 12.37 16.89 -4.00
N GLU A 293 11.73 17.55 -4.97
CA GLU A 293 11.99 17.32 -6.39
C GLU A 293 13.44 17.67 -6.78
N GLU A 294 13.99 18.78 -6.26
CA GLU A 294 15.41 19.16 -6.43
C GLU A 294 16.34 18.06 -5.88
N ARG A 295 16.11 17.62 -4.64
CA ARG A 295 16.90 16.56 -3.99
C ARG A 295 16.86 15.24 -4.77
N LEU A 296 15.69 14.88 -5.30
CA LEU A 296 15.46 13.62 -6.02
C LEU A 296 15.90 13.66 -7.48
N ALA A 297 16.13 14.84 -8.05
CA ALA A 297 16.67 14.98 -9.41
C ALA A 297 18.15 14.59 -9.48
N GLU A 298 18.89 14.77 -8.38
CA GLU A 298 20.31 14.47 -8.29
C GLU A 298 20.56 12.96 -8.18
N ARG A 299 21.19 12.38 -9.22
CA ARG A 299 21.56 10.94 -9.26
C ARG A 299 22.58 10.55 -8.19
N GLY A 300 23.28 11.52 -7.61
CA GLY A 300 24.29 11.34 -6.57
C GLY A 300 23.77 11.62 -5.15
N SER A 301 22.47 11.88 -4.98
CA SER A 301 21.89 11.96 -3.63
C SER A 301 22.06 10.63 -2.90
N GLY A 302 22.30 10.66 -1.59
CA GLY A 302 22.50 9.43 -0.79
C GLY A 302 21.29 8.50 -0.74
N ILE A 303 20.11 9.02 -1.09
CA ILE A 303 18.86 8.25 -1.21
C ILE A 303 18.59 7.72 -2.64
N ALA A 304 19.40 8.12 -3.63
CA ALA A 304 19.35 7.56 -4.97
C ALA A 304 19.98 6.16 -4.99
N TRP A 305 19.49 5.30 -5.89
CA TRP A 305 19.97 3.92 -6.04
C TRP A 305 19.97 3.13 -4.72
N LEU A 306 18.95 3.36 -3.88
CA LEU A 306 18.84 2.79 -2.54
C LEU A 306 19.15 1.29 -2.54
N SER A 307 20.15 0.89 -1.75
CA SER A 307 20.54 -0.50 -1.59
C SER A 307 19.53 -1.28 -0.75
N LEU A 308 19.62 -2.62 -0.73
CA LEU A 308 18.78 -3.44 0.15
C LEU A 308 19.00 -3.12 1.64
N GLU A 309 20.24 -2.76 2.01
CA GLU A 309 20.58 -2.33 3.36
C GLU A 309 19.97 -0.96 3.67
N GLY A 310 20.11 0.01 2.75
CA GLY A 310 19.46 1.32 2.86
C GLY A 310 17.94 1.19 3.00
N LYS A 311 17.31 0.32 2.20
CA LYS A 311 15.88 -0.01 2.34
C LYS A 311 15.55 -0.52 3.73
N ALA A 312 16.30 -1.51 4.24
CA ALA A 312 16.06 -2.06 5.57
C ALA A 312 16.18 -0.99 6.67
N ARG A 313 17.15 -0.08 6.55
CA ARG A 313 17.34 1.04 7.47
C ARG A 313 16.16 2.01 7.45
N LEU A 314 15.71 2.43 6.27
CA LEU A 314 14.53 3.30 6.14
C LEU A 314 13.30 2.68 6.81
N LEU A 315 13.08 1.38 6.61
CA LEU A 315 11.95 0.66 7.20
C LEU A 315 12.04 0.54 8.72
N LEU A 316 13.25 0.55 9.28
CA LEU A 316 13.52 0.62 10.72
C LEU A 316 13.44 2.06 11.28
N GLY A 317 13.15 3.06 10.44
CA GLY A 317 13.10 4.46 10.85
C GLY A 317 14.48 5.10 11.03
N LEU A 318 15.47 4.66 10.25
CA LEU A 318 16.83 5.19 10.23
C LEU A 318 17.14 5.83 8.88
N ASP A 319 17.93 6.90 8.87
CA ASP A 319 18.44 7.50 7.62
C ASP A 319 19.48 6.59 6.93
N VAL A 320 19.66 6.81 5.63
CA VAL A 320 20.49 5.95 4.77
C VAL A 320 21.99 6.16 5.02
N ASP A 321 22.40 7.41 5.25
CA ASP A 321 23.83 7.82 5.27
C ASP A 321 24.45 7.91 6.67
N VAL A 322 23.96 7.14 7.66
CA VAL A 322 24.50 7.10 9.04
C VAL A 322 25.25 5.82 9.34
#